data_AF-A0A7C7I905-F1
#
_entry.id   AF-A0A7C7I905-F1
#
_cell.length_a   1.000
_cell.length_b   1.000
_cell.length_c   1.000
_cell.angle_alpha   90.00
_cell.angle_beta   90.00
_cell.angle_gamma   90.00
#
_symmetry.space_group_name_H-M   'P 1'
#
loop_
_entity.id
_entity.type
_entity.pdbx_description
1 polymer ?
#
loop_
_entity_poly.entity_id
_entity_poly.type
_entity_poly.pdbx_seq_one_letter_code
_entity_poly.pdbx_strand_id
1 'polypeptide(L)'
;GPNEILTAIEVPRLAQNQVAEYAKMAHPATHFAVVGGAVVLTVDGGRCSAASVVVGGLVPAPLRARAVESALVGQELTIDNITAATERISIDLGSDVFGDSVFASAEFRRVVVGVEVKHAIFHAVGLAHHEDSHGHDH
;
A
#
# COMPACT_ATOMS: atom_id res chain seq x y z
N GLY A 1 4.92 16.39 -22.45
CA GLY A 1 4.47 17.28 -23.53
C GLY A 1 3.60 16.53 -24.53
N PRO A 2 2.73 17.19 -25.30
CA PRO A 2 1.87 16.54 -26.30
C PRO A 2 2.65 15.82 -27.42
N ASN A 3 3.95 16.11 -27.58
CA ASN A 3 4.87 15.45 -28.52
C ASN A 3 5.96 14.62 -27.82
N GLU A 4 5.78 14.28 -26.54
CA GLU A 4 6.71 13.40 -25.82
C GLU A 4 6.20 11.97 -25.83
N ILE A 5 7.14 11.03 -25.88
CA ILE A 5 6.87 9.59 -25.77
C ILE A 5 7.66 9.10 -24.57
N LEU A 6 7.00 8.42 -23.63
CA LEU A 6 7.69 7.73 -22.53
C LEU A 6 8.46 6.54 -23.12
N THR A 7 9.78 6.61 -23.10
CA THR A 7 10.64 5.58 -23.70
C THR A 7 11.21 4.59 -22.68
N ALA A 8 11.35 5.01 -21.41
CA ALA A 8 11.92 4.20 -20.35
C ALA A 8 11.43 4.65 -18.97
N ILE A 9 11.51 3.72 -18.01
CA ILE A 9 11.35 3.97 -16.58
C ILE A 9 12.58 3.37 -15.90
N GLU A 10 13.33 4.17 -15.17
CA GLU A 10 14.47 3.71 -14.38
C GLU A 10 14.05 3.50 -12.94
N VAL A 11 14.11 2.26 -12.47
CA VAL A 11 13.76 1.88 -11.09
C VAL A 11 15.01 1.32 -10.40
N PRO A 12 15.47 1.92 -9.28
CA PRO A 12 16.60 1.38 -8.53
C PRO A 12 16.31 -0.04 -8.05
N ARG A 13 17.31 -0.92 -8.13
CA ARG A 13 17.21 -2.24 -7.51
C ARG A 13 17.14 -2.07 -5.99
N LEU A 14 16.25 -2.82 -5.35
CA LEU A 14 16.15 -2.86 -3.90
C LEU A 14 17.47 -3.36 -3.28
N ALA A 15 17.92 -2.67 -2.24
CA ALA A 15 19.03 -3.14 -1.41
C ALA A 15 18.63 -4.41 -0.64
N GLN A 16 19.60 -5.14 -0.09
CA GLN A 16 19.34 -6.40 0.63
C GLN A 16 18.43 -6.23 1.85
N ASN A 17 18.48 -5.08 2.51
CA ASN A 17 17.64 -4.73 3.64
C ASN A 17 16.34 -4.01 3.23
N GLN A 18 16.03 -3.95 1.93
CA GLN A 18 14.79 -3.37 1.44
C GLN A 18 13.80 -4.45 1.02
N VAL A 19 12.57 -4.29 1.50
CA VAL A 19 11.42 -5.12 1.12
C VAL A 19 10.38 -4.25 0.46
N ALA A 20 9.69 -4.80 -0.53
CA ALA A 20 8.62 -4.09 -1.23
C ALA A 20 7.45 -5.03 -1.47
N GLU A 21 6.24 -4.49 -1.41
CA GLU A 21 5.01 -5.24 -1.64
C GLU A 21 3.93 -4.32 -2.20
N TYR A 22 3.01 -4.90 -2.96
CA TYR A 22 1.81 -4.22 -3.43
C TYR A 22 0.57 -5.05 -3.13
N ALA A 23 -0.35 -4.50 -2.36
CA ALA A 23 -1.65 -5.09 -2.08
C ALA A 23 -2.76 -4.28 -2.76
N LYS A 24 -3.80 -4.96 -3.26
CA LYS A 24 -4.97 -4.32 -3.85
C LYS A 24 -6.26 -5.06 -3.56
N MET A 25 -7.30 -4.29 -3.34
CA MET A 25 -8.68 -4.73 -3.52
C MET A 25 -9.11 -4.46 -4.96
N ALA A 26 -9.35 -5.53 -5.73
CA ALA A 26 -9.71 -5.44 -7.13
C ALA A 26 -11.24 -5.38 -7.33
N HIS A 27 -11.69 -4.64 -8.35
CA HIS A 27 -13.08 -4.67 -8.77
C HIS A 27 -13.38 -6.06 -9.40
N PRO A 28 -14.43 -6.78 -8.99
CA PRO A 28 -14.67 -8.17 -9.39
C PRO A 28 -14.89 -8.32 -10.89
N ALA A 29 -15.54 -7.35 -11.54
CA ALA A 29 -15.80 -7.41 -12.98
C ALA A 29 -14.60 -7.01 -13.86
N THR A 30 -13.78 -6.04 -13.44
CA THR A 30 -12.75 -5.41 -14.30
C THR A 30 -11.32 -5.67 -13.84
N HIS A 31 -11.14 -6.18 -12.62
CA HIS A 31 -9.85 -6.43 -11.95
C HIS A 31 -8.97 -5.20 -11.71
N PHE A 32 -9.47 -3.99 -12.03
CA PHE A 32 -8.83 -2.73 -11.67
C PHE A 32 -8.79 -2.53 -10.15
N ALA A 33 -7.73 -1.90 -9.66
CA ALA A 33 -7.60 -1.60 -8.23
C ALA A 33 -8.64 -0.55 -7.83
N VAL A 34 -9.57 -0.96 -6.97
CA VAL A 34 -10.54 -0.06 -6.31
C VAL A 34 -9.81 0.72 -5.22
N VAL A 35 -8.91 0.03 -4.54
CA VAL A 35 -7.93 0.57 -3.61
C VAL A 35 -6.68 -0.29 -3.75
N GLY A 36 -5.51 0.34 -3.75
CA GLY A 36 -4.24 -0.38 -3.64
C GLY A 36 -3.19 0.44 -2.91
N GLY A 37 -2.25 -0.27 -2.29
CA GLY A 37 -1.13 0.28 -1.56
C GLY A 37 0.18 -0.37 -1.99
N ALA A 38 1.15 0.46 -2.37
CA ALA A 38 2.53 0.06 -2.63
C ALA A 38 3.39 0.49 -1.44
N VAL A 39 4.22 -0.42 -0.94
CA VAL A 39 5.16 -0.13 0.14
C VAL A 39 6.57 -0.51 -0.26
N VAL A 40 7.54 0.30 0.15
CA VAL A 40 8.96 -0.05 0.18
C VAL A 40 9.48 0.33 1.57
N LEU A 41 10.04 -0.65 2.29
CA LEU A 41 10.58 -0.46 3.63
C LEU A 41 12.05 -0.84 3.62
N THR A 42 12.88 -0.04 4.29
CA THR A 42 14.24 -0.43 4.67
C THR A 42 14.21 -0.90 6.11
N VAL A 43 14.65 -2.14 6.36
CA VAL A 43 14.52 -2.82 7.64
C VAL A 43 15.90 -3.21 8.17
N ASP A 44 16.31 -2.59 9.26
CA ASP A 44 17.59 -2.82 9.93
C ASP A 44 17.34 -3.41 11.32
N GLY A 45 17.65 -4.71 11.49
CA GLY A 45 17.45 -5.39 12.78
C GLY A 45 16.01 -5.37 13.27
N GLY A 46 15.03 -5.50 12.38
CA GLY A 46 13.59 -5.47 12.70
C GLY A 46 13.01 -4.05 12.85
N ARG A 47 13.83 -3.00 12.76
CA ARG A 47 13.40 -1.60 12.80
C ARG A 47 13.30 -1.00 11.40
N CYS A 48 12.25 -0.22 11.15
CA CYS A 48 12.13 0.52 9.91
C CYS A 48 13.06 1.74 9.93
N SER A 49 14.07 1.79 9.05
CA SER A 49 14.97 2.92 8.90
C SER A 49 14.54 3.90 7.80
N ALA A 50 13.76 3.42 6.83
CA ALA A 50 13.11 4.25 5.82
C ALA A 50 11.81 3.59 5.34
N ALA A 51 10.82 4.41 4.98
CA ALA A 51 9.54 3.95 4.43
C ALA A 51 9.10 4.81 3.24
N SER A 52 8.57 4.17 2.21
CA SER A 52 7.84 4.80 1.12
C SER A 52 6.50 4.10 0.97
N VAL A 53 5.39 4.83 1.14
CA VAL A 53 4.04 4.28 1.10
C VAL A 53 3.21 5.11 0.12
N VAL A 54 2.69 4.48 -0.92
CA VAL A 54 1.89 5.13 -1.96
C VAL A 54 0.58 4.39 -2.13
N VAL A 55 -0.52 5.12 -2.24
CA VAL A 55 -1.86 4.56 -2.44
C VAL A 55 -2.52 5.09 -3.72
N GLY A 56 -3.38 4.27 -4.31
CA GLY A 56 -4.07 4.58 -5.56
C GLY A 56 -5.40 3.87 -5.71
N GLY A 57 -6.13 4.18 -6.78
CA GLY A 57 -7.47 3.64 -7.07
C GLY A 57 -8.62 4.37 -6.37
N LEU A 58 -8.33 5.08 -5.28
CA LEU A 58 -9.32 5.87 -4.52
C LEU A 58 -9.20 7.38 -4.66
N VAL A 59 -8.19 7.89 -5.36
CA VAL A 59 -7.91 9.32 -5.54
C VAL A 59 -7.54 9.62 -7.01
N PRO A 60 -7.71 10.86 -7.51
CA PRO A 60 -7.43 11.25 -8.89
C PRO A 60 -6.01 10.96 -9.38
N ALA A 61 -5.04 10.99 -8.47
CA ALA A 61 -3.65 10.63 -8.74
C ALA A 61 -3.09 9.85 -7.55
N PRO A 62 -2.11 8.95 -7.76
CA PRO A 62 -1.45 8.25 -6.66
C PRO A 62 -0.94 9.21 -5.59
N LEU A 63 -1.22 8.88 -4.34
CA LEU A 63 -0.96 9.74 -3.19
C LEU A 63 0.06 9.07 -2.26
N ARG A 64 1.06 9.84 -1.83
CA ARG A 64 2.08 9.37 -0.90
C ARG A 64 1.61 9.56 0.55
N ALA A 65 1.49 8.47 1.30
CA ALA A 65 0.98 8.45 2.67
C ALA A 65 2.10 8.77 3.68
N ARG A 66 2.54 10.03 3.71
CA ARG A 66 3.63 10.53 4.56
C ARG A 66 3.37 10.36 6.05
N ALA A 67 2.12 10.42 6.49
CA ALA A 67 1.75 10.20 7.89
C ALA A 67 2.02 8.77 8.33
N VAL A 68 1.84 7.79 7.43
CA VAL A 68 2.18 6.38 7.65
C VAL A 68 3.69 6.20 7.63
N GLU A 69 4.39 6.75 6.63
CA GLU A 69 5.86 6.70 6.55
C GLU A 69 6.52 7.23 7.83
N SER A 70 6.10 8.41 8.29
CA SER A 70 6.63 9.05 9.49
C SER A 70 6.33 8.27 10.77
N ALA A 71 5.23 7.50 10.80
CA ALA A 71 4.88 6.68 11.94
C ALA A 71 5.68 5.37 12.01
N LEU A 72 6.12 4.85 10.86
CA LEU A 72 6.93 3.63 10.78
C LEU A 72 8.41 3.90 11.03
N VAL A 73 8.96 4.98 10.47
CA VAL A 73 10.40 5.27 10.58
C VAL A 73 10.83 5.40 12.03
N GLY A 74 11.87 4.66 12.39
CA GLY A 74 12.41 4.57 13.75
C GLY A 74 11.66 3.59 14.65
N GLN A 75 10.57 2.97 14.21
CA GLN A 75 9.82 1.98 14.99
C GLN A 75 10.20 0.54 14.63
N GLU A 76 10.07 -0.35 15.61
CA GLU A 76 10.12 -1.79 15.36
C GLU A 76 8.84 -2.22 14.63
N LEU A 77 8.97 -3.11 13.63
CA LEU A 77 7.87 -3.54 12.78
C LEU A 77 7.03 -4.64 13.45
N THR A 78 6.45 -4.32 14.60
CA THR A 78 5.50 -5.16 15.32
C THR A 78 4.08 -4.98 14.78
N ILE A 79 3.20 -5.95 15.05
CA ILE A 79 1.78 -5.89 14.66
C ILE A 79 1.12 -4.60 15.16
N ASP A 80 1.37 -4.21 16.41
CA ASP A 80 0.77 -3.02 17.04
C ASP A 80 1.28 -1.72 16.38
N ASN A 81 2.60 -1.60 16.16
CA ASN A 81 3.19 -0.41 15.56
C ASN A 81 2.72 -0.23 14.11
N ILE A 82 2.65 -1.33 13.34
CA ILE A 82 2.15 -1.30 11.97
C ILE A 82 0.67 -0.90 11.96
N THR A 83 -0.15 -1.50 12.83
CA THR A 83 -1.57 -1.16 12.93
C THR A 83 -1.76 0.32 13.24
N ALA A 84 -1.12 0.84 14.29
CA ALA A 84 -1.20 2.24 14.68
C ALA A 84 -0.67 3.21 13.60
N ALA A 85 0.36 2.81 12.84
CA ALA A 85 0.86 3.60 11.73
C ALA A 85 -0.15 3.68 10.57
N THR A 86 -0.76 2.55 10.19
CA THR A 86 -1.70 2.51 9.06
C THR A 86 -3.02 3.24 9.31
N GLU A 87 -3.46 3.38 10.56
CA GLU A 87 -4.63 4.20 10.93
C GLU A 87 -4.45 5.69 10.57
N ARG A 88 -3.20 6.16 10.51
CA ARG A 88 -2.86 7.55 10.18
C ARG A 88 -3.02 7.88 8.69
N ILE A 89 -3.32 6.90 7.83
CA ILE A 89 -3.45 7.11 6.39
C ILE A 89 -4.50 8.16 6.04
N SER A 90 -5.54 8.28 6.85
CA SER A 90 -6.63 9.24 6.70
C SER A 90 -6.16 10.69 6.70
N ILE A 91 -5.02 11.00 7.33
CA ILE A 91 -4.43 12.34 7.40
C ILE A 91 -4.07 12.86 6.01
N ASP A 92 -3.61 11.98 5.11
CA ASP A 92 -3.09 12.40 3.80
C ASP A 92 -4.13 12.31 2.67
N LEU A 93 -5.23 11.56 2.83
CA LEU A 93 -6.18 11.26 1.74
C LEU A 93 -6.95 12.48 1.20
N GLY A 94 -6.96 13.62 1.91
CA GLY A 94 -7.70 14.81 1.51
C GLY A 94 -9.22 14.57 1.37
N SER A 95 -9.91 15.49 0.67
CA SER A 95 -11.36 15.40 0.40
C SER A 95 -11.71 14.58 -0.84
N ASP A 96 -10.79 14.47 -1.80
CA ASP A 96 -11.09 14.03 -3.18
C ASP A 96 -10.99 12.51 -3.32
N VAL A 97 -11.57 11.78 -2.37
CA VAL A 97 -11.66 10.33 -2.45
C VAL A 97 -12.85 9.97 -3.34
N PHE A 98 -12.59 9.15 -4.35
CA PHE A 98 -13.64 8.62 -5.23
C PHE A 98 -14.67 7.85 -4.43
N GLY A 99 -15.92 7.89 -4.88
CA GLY A 99 -16.99 7.13 -4.26
C GLY A 99 -18.19 7.05 -5.18
N ASP A 100 -18.78 5.87 -5.24
CA ASP A 100 -20.07 5.66 -5.86
C ASP A 100 -20.94 4.79 -4.94
N SER A 101 -22.26 4.84 -5.13
CA SER A 101 -23.21 4.10 -4.30
C SER A 101 -23.41 2.64 -4.74
N VAL A 102 -22.80 2.21 -5.84
CA VAL A 102 -23.07 0.93 -6.50
C VAL A 102 -22.04 -0.13 -6.10
N PHE A 103 -20.77 0.26 -6.05
CA PHE A 103 -19.67 -0.65 -5.86
C PHE A 103 -18.82 -0.30 -4.64
N ALA A 104 -18.41 0.97 -4.48
CA ALA A 104 -17.55 1.37 -3.37
C ALA A 104 -17.67 2.86 -3.05
N SER A 105 -18.26 3.17 -1.89
CA SER A 105 -18.38 4.53 -1.39
C SER A 105 -17.02 5.12 -0.98
N ALA A 106 -16.95 6.44 -0.84
CA ALA A 106 -15.72 7.12 -0.41
C ALA A 106 -15.33 6.70 1.02
N GLU A 107 -16.31 6.54 1.91
CA GLU A 107 -16.12 6.10 3.29
C GLU A 107 -15.56 4.68 3.33
N PHE A 108 -16.12 3.77 2.51
CA PHE A 108 -15.61 2.40 2.40
C PHE A 108 -14.15 2.39 1.92
N ARG A 109 -13.82 3.15 0.87
CA ARG A 109 -12.44 3.22 0.35
C ARG A 109 -11.45 3.80 1.37
N ARG A 110 -11.87 4.78 2.19
CA ARG A 110 -11.04 5.35 3.28
C ARG A 110 -10.69 4.33 4.35
N VAL A 111 -11.56 3.36 4.62
CA VAL A 111 -11.27 2.28 5.56
C VAL A 111 -10.36 1.24 4.91
N VAL A 112 -10.73 0.78 3.72
CA VAL A 112 -10.01 -0.30 3.03
C VAL A 112 -8.57 0.07 2.71
N VAL A 113 -8.26 1.34 2.43
CA VAL A 113 -6.88 1.74 2.11
C VAL A 113 -5.91 1.53 3.26
N GLY A 114 -6.33 1.75 4.51
CA GLY A 114 -5.51 1.43 5.67
C GLY A 114 -5.28 -0.08 5.80
N VAL A 115 -6.31 -0.88 5.49
CA VAL A 115 -6.25 -2.34 5.51
C VAL A 115 -5.29 -2.88 4.45
N GLU A 116 -5.38 -2.43 3.20
CA GLU A 116 -4.49 -2.86 2.12
C GLU A 116 -3.03 -2.47 2.38
N VAL A 117 -2.78 -1.26 2.88
CA VAL A 117 -1.42 -0.86 3.27
C VAL A 117 -0.91 -1.73 4.42
N LYS A 118 -1.75 -2.07 5.39
CA LYS A 118 -1.39 -2.98 6.48
C LYS A 118 -1.04 -4.38 5.96
N HIS A 119 -1.85 -4.93 5.05
CA HIS A 119 -1.57 -6.22 4.41
C HIS A 119 -0.24 -6.19 3.65
N ALA A 120 -0.02 -5.16 2.84
CA ALA A 120 1.24 -4.99 2.11
C ALA A 120 2.45 -4.97 3.05
N ILE A 121 2.37 -4.25 4.17
CA ILE A 121 3.46 -4.22 5.16
C ILE A 121 3.65 -5.60 5.80
N PHE A 122 2.58 -6.26 6.27
CA PHE A 122 2.67 -7.58 6.90
C PHE A 122 3.28 -8.63 5.97
N HIS A 123 2.87 -8.65 4.70
CA HIS A 123 3.46 -9.53 3.69
C HIS A 123 4.94 -9.20 3.47
N ALA A 124 5.29 -7.92 3.28
CA ALA A 124 6.66 -7.47 3.06
C ALA A 124 7.62 -7.87 4.19
N VAL A 125 7.15 -7.91 5.44
CA VAL A 125 7.97 -8.26 6.62
C VAL A 125 7.79 -9.69 7.10
N GLY A 126 7.05 -10.54 6.37
CA GLY A 126 6.85 -11.96 6.72
C GLY A 126 5.97 -12.20 7.95
N LEU A 127 5.11 -11.25 8.32
CA LEU A 127 4.11 -11.38 9.40
C LEU A 127 2.77 -11.95 8.91
N ALA A 128 2.61 -12.15 7.60
CA ALA A 128 1.45 -12.81 7.04
C ALA A 128 1.51 -14.33 7.27
N HIS A 129 0.43 -14.94 7.77
CA HIS A 129 0.27 -16.39 7.70
C HIS A 129 0.01 -16.79 6.24
N HIS A 130 0.92 -17.57 5.65
CA HIS A 130 0.65 -18.26 4.39
C HIS A 130 -0.43 -19.33 4.63
N GLU A 131 -1.62 -19.11 4.07
CA GLU A 131 -2.41 -20.19 3.49
C GLU A 131 -2.45 -19.96 1.98
N ASP A 132 -1.47 -20.51 1.27
CA ASP A 132 -1.50 -20.66 -0.17
C ASP A 132 -2.67 -21.60 -0.53
N SER A 133 -3.86 -21.04 -0.70
CA SER A 133 -4.99 -21.74 -1.32
C SER A 133 -5.00 -21.44 -2.82
N HIS A 134 -3.99 -21.95 -3.53
CA HIS A 134 -4.07 -22.26 -4.96
C HIS A 134 -3.90 -23.77 -5.14
N GLY A 135 -4.90 -24.51 -4.64
CA GLY A 135 -5.17 -25.87 -5.09
C GLY A 135 -5.79 -25.82 -6.47
N HIS A 136 -4.95 -25.79 -7.50
CA HIS A 136 -5.31 -26.30 -8.81
C HIS A 136 -5.11 -27.80 -8.77
N ASP A 137 -6.19 -28.56 -8.61
CA ASP A 137 -6.19 -30.00 -8.85
C ASP A 137 -7.32 -30.34 -9.83
N HIS A 138 -6.85 -30.74 -11.02
CA HIS A 138 -7.35 -31.73 -11.99
C HIS A 138 -8.84 -31.90 -12.27
#